data_AF-A0A183KEQ5-F1
#
_entry.id   AF-A0A183KEQ5-F1
#
_cell.length_a   1.000
_cell.length_b   1.000
_cell.length_c   1.000
_cell.angle_alpha   90.00
_cell.angle_beta   90.00
_cell.angle_gamma   90.00
#
_symmetry.space_group_name_H-M   'P 1'
#
loop_
_entity.id
_entity.type
_entity.pdbx_description
1 polymer ?
#
loop_
_entity_poly.entity_id
_entity_poly.type
_entity_poly.pdbx_seq_one_letter_code
_entity_poly.pdbx_strand_id
1 'polypeptide(L)'
;MLNTINRLLSLQSGSTFLAISPLRGNSLHNFINLAYRMEQTYSWTVKLIPPSDYLSSQFISYLIDESNRVQFNDSELDNKIVVGGFALFASAVYIRFYKLTVTRPSKYLCPMSQCSPLIKNMSWGSITVETISEDGAINPNKLITYRDAKLWPNGSRAWDWNESGTGHFAGIQKQDVDELLSYKPNIIILSKGVLSQLKVPQSLIDHINQSDPRIKIIVETSKKAFKLYNEYAIQGERVAALIHSTC
;
A
#
# COMPACT_ATOMS: atom_id res chain seq x y z
N MET A 1 -12.01 -21.51 -7.53
CA MET A 1 -12.48 -20.40 -6.67
C MET A 1 -11.33 -19.72 -5.94
N LEU A 2 -10.62 -20.38 -5.01
CA LEU A 2 -9.46 -19.79 -4.29
C LEU A 2 -8.37 -19.24 -5.23
N ASN A 3 -7.95 -19.99 -6.25
CA ASN A 3 -6.94 -19.53 -7.21
C ASN A 3 -7.40 -18.31 -8.02
N THR A 4 -8.69 -18.27 -8.38
CA THR A 4 -9.31 -17.14 -9.07
C THR A 4 -9.35 -15.91 -8.15
N ILE A 5 -9.75 -16.08 -6.88
CA ILE A 5 -9.75 -15.00 -5.88
C ILE A 5 -8.32 -14.49 -5.65
N ASN A 6 -7.34 -15.37 -5.50
CA ASN A 6 -5.93 -15.00 -5.30
C ASN A 6 -5.36 -14.24 -6.51
N ARG A 7 -5.69 -14.66 -7.73
CA ARG A 7 -5.29 -13.98 -8.98
C ARG A 7 -6.01 -12.64 -9.16
N LEU A 8 -7.25 -12.51 -8.69
CA LEU A 8 -7.99 -11.25 -8.74
C LEU A 8 -7.52 -10.25 -7.69
N LEU A 9 -7.05 -10.72 -6.53
CA LEU A 9 -6.46 -9.89 -5.47
C LEU A 9 -5.07 -9.35 -5.83
N SER A 10 -4.36 -9.98 -6.78
CA SER A 10 -3.04 -9.51 -7.24
C SER A 10 -3.11 -8.31 -8.21
N LEU A 11 -4.29 -7.98 -8.75
CA LEU A 11 -4.50 -6.84 -9.65
C LEU A 11 -4.46 -5.51 -8.87
N GLN A 12 -3.78 -4.48 -9.40
CA GLN A 12 -3.33 -3.33 -8.59
C GLN A 12 -4.42 -2.30 -8.18
N SER A 13 -5.62 -2.34 -8.76
CA SER A 13 -6.70 -1.39 -8.49
C SER A 13 -7.83 -2.01 -7.64
N GLY A 14 -8.53 -1.17 -6.87
CA GLY A 14 -9.75 -1.59 -6.17
C GLY A 14 -10.72 -2.22 -7.17
N SER A 15 -11.17 -3.43 -6.87
CA SER A 15 -11.90 -4.26 -7.83
C SER A 15 -13.31 -4.53 -7.33
N THR A 16 -14.28 -4.40 -8.23
CA THR A 16 -15.67 -4.79 -8.00
C THR A 16 -15.89 -6.14 -8.66
N PHE A 17 -16.37 -7.12 -7.90
CA PHE A 17 -16.63 -8.47 -8.39
C PHE A 17 -18.12 -8.79 -8.36
N LEU A 18 -18.57 -9.55 -9.36
CA LEU A 18 -19.89 -10.16 -9.38
C LEU A 18 -19.72 -11.64 -9.05
N ALA A 19 -20.17 -12.07 -7.87
CA ALA A 19 -20.16 -13.48 -7.50
C ALA A 19 -21.54 -14.10 -7.72
N ILE A 20 -21.53 -15.29 -8.31
CA ILE A 20 -22.71 -16.12 -8.56
C ILE A 20 -22.67 -17.29 -7.58
N SER A 21 -23.68 -17.43 -6.72
CA SER A 21 -23.78 -18.57 -5.78
C SER A 21 -25.15 -19.25 -5.88
N PRO A 22 -25.21 -20.58 -6.07
CA PRO A 22 -26.46 -21.31 -6.03
C PRO A 22 -27.01 -21.40 -4.60
N LEU A 23 -28.33 -21.26 -4.44
CA LEU A 23 -29.02 -21.30 -3.16
C LEU A 23 -29.24 -22.74 -2.66
N ARG A 24 -28.16 -23.52 -2.45
CA ARG A 24 -28.22 -24.84 -1.80
C ARG A 24 -27.16 -24.96 -0.70
N GLY A 25 -27.60 -25.36 0.50
CA GLY A 25 -26.74 -25.65 1.66
C GLY A 25 -25.99 -24.44 2.23
N ASN A 26 -24.87 -24.70 2.91
CA ASN A 26 -24.01 -23.69 3.57
C ASN A 26 -23.11 -22.90 2.59
N SER A 27 -23.40 -22.88 1.29
CA SER A 27 -22.51 -22.33 0.26
C SER A 27 -22.21 -20.83 0.47
N LEU A 28 -23.22 -20.04 0.84
CA LEU A 28 -23.04 -18.62 1.20
C LEU A 28 -22.22 -18.47 2.49
N HIS A 29 -22.51 -19.27 3.51
CA HIS A 29 -21.77 -19.24 4.78
C HIS A 29 -20.31 -19.64 4.60
N ASN A 30 -20.03 -20.65 3.77
CA ASN A 30 -18.67 -21.07 3.43
C ASN A 30 -17.93 -20.02 2.60
N PHE A 31 -18.61 -19.36 1.66
CA PHE A 31 -18.04 -18.27 0.86
C PHE A 31 -17.72 -17.04 1.73
N ILE A 32 -18.66 -16.65 2.61
CA ILE A 32 -18.47 -15.59 3.61
C ILE A 32 -17.30 -15.97 4.52
N ASN A 33 -17.27 -17.18 5.09
CA ASN A 33 -16.17 -17.64 5.93
C ASN A 33 -14.82 -17.66 5.20
N LEU A 34 -14.80 -17.92 3.89
CA LEU A 34 -13.59 -17.84 3.08
C LEU A 34 -13.08 -16.40 2.98
N ALA A 35 -13.99 -15.44 2.77
CA ALA A 35 -13.67 -14.01 2.74
C ALA A 35 -13.24 -13.47 4.11
N TYR A 36 -13.91 -13.89 5.19
CA TYR A 36 -13.59 -13.52 6.58
C TYR A 36 -12.27 -14.16 7.06
N ARG A 37 -11.89 -15.36 6.61
CA ARG A 37 -10.56 -15.93 6.91
C ARG A 37 -9.40 -15.14 6.28
N MET A 38 -9.66 -14.25 5.32
CA MET A 38 -8.65 -13.38 4.68
C MET A 38 -8.54 -11.99 5.32
N GLU A 39 -9.18 -11.77 6.48
CA GLU A 39 -9.27 -10.49 7.22
C GLU A 39 -7.94 -9.84 7.61
N GLN A 40 -6.80 -10.52 7.51
CA GLN A 40 -5.54 -9.91 7.93
C GLN A 40 -4.99 -8.86 6.95
N THR A 41 -5.61 -8.62 5.79
CA THR A 41 -5.06 -7.66 4.80
C THR A 41 -6.07 -6.94 3.91
N TYR A 42 -7.39 -7.16 4.06
CA TYR A 42 -8.41 -6.58 3.17
C TYR A 42 -9.72 -6.28 3.89
N SER A 43 -10.41 -5.20 3.50
CA SER A 43 -11.80 -4.94 3.91
C SER A 43 -12.77 -5.25 2.78
N TRP A 44 -13.78 -6.08 3.08
CA TRP A 44 -14.75 -6.58 2.11
C TRP A 44 -16.13 -6.02 2.42
N THR A 45 -16.82 -5.49 1.40
CA THR A 45 -18.26 -5.20 1.48
C THR A 45 -19.00 -6.12 0.52
N VAL A 46 -19.93 -6.93 1.05
CA VAL A 46 -20.76 -7.84 0.27
C VAL A 46 -22.19 -7.29 0.22
N LYS A 47 -22.68 -6.96 -0.97
CA LYS A 47 -24.06 -6.52 -1.17
C LYS A 47 -24.81 -7.50 -2.06
N LEU A 48 -25.96 -7.98 -1.60
CA LEU A 48 -26.90 -8.72 -2.43
C LEU A 48 -27.53 -7.77 -3.44
N ILE A 49 -27.47 -8.12 -4.72
CA ILE A 49 -28.16 -7.38 -5.78
C ILE A 49 -29.61 -7.89 -5.82
N PRO A 50 -30.63 -7.01 -5.89
CA PRO A 50 -32.02 -7.44 -5.99
C PRO A 50 -32.33 -8.02 -7.39
N PRO A 51 -33.29 -8.96 -7.51
CA PRO A 51 -33.62 -9.60 -8.79
C PRO A 51 -33.96 -8.63 -9.93
N SER A 52 -34.56 -7.48 -9.63
CA SER A 52 -34.87 -6.43 -10.62
C SER A 52 -33.67 -5.93 -11.41
N ASP A 53 -32.48 -5.99 -10.82
CA ASP A 53 -31.28 -5.34 -11.37
C ASP A 53 -30.43 -6.31 -12.23
N TYR A 54 -30.75 -7.61 -12.21
CA TYR A 54 -30.03 -8.64 -12.97
C TYR A 54 -30.94 -9.59 -13.76
N LEU A 55 -32.24 -9.61 -13.49
CA LEU A 55 -33.22 -10.34 -14.30
C LEU A 55 -33.67 -9.45 -15.47
N SER A 56 -32.74 -9.07 -16.35
CA SER A 56 -33.16 -8.63 -17.69
C SER A 56 -33.34 -9.87 -18.56
N SER A 57 -34.44 -9.94 -19.31
CA SER A 57 -34.73 -11.05 -20.22
C SER A 57 -33.59 -11.27 -21.22
N GLN A 58 -32.96 -10.17 -21.67
CA GLN A 58 -31.81 -10.18 -22.56
C GLN A 58 -30.56 -10.80 -21.92
N PHE A 59 -30.28 -10.51 -20.66
CA PHE A 59 -29.12 -11.06 -19.94
C PHE A 59 -29.30 -12.57 -19.63
N ILE A 60 -30.51 -12.97 -19.26
CA ILE A 60 -30.86 -14.38 -19.06
C ILE A 60 -30.75 -15.16 -20.37
N SER A 61 -31.27 -14.62 -21.49
CA SER A 61 -31.12 -15.24 -22.81
C SER A 61 -29.66 -15.33 -23.26
N TYR A 62 -28.85 -14.30 -23.02
CA TYR A 62 -27.42 -14.30 -23.32
C TYR A 62 -26.65 -15.41 -22.56
N LEU A 63 -26.99 -15.65 -21.29
CA LEU A 63 -26.34 -16.66 -20.45
C LEU A 63 -26.78 -18.10 -20.75
N ILE A 64 -28.01 -18.31 -21.24
CA ILE A 64 -28.57 -19.65 -21.50
C ILE A 64 -28.19 -20.15 -22.90
N ASP A 65 -27.96 -19.25 -23.85
CA ASP A 65 -27.55 -19.59 -25.20
C ASP A 65 -26.11 -20.15 -25.20
N GLU A 66 -25.98 -21.44 -25.51
CA GLU A 66 -24.70 -22.15 -25.50
C GLU A 66 -23.72 -21.63 -26.55
N SER A 67 -24.19 -20.94 -27.59
CA SER A 67 -23.35 -20.32 -28.61
C SER A 67 -22.59 -19.08 -28.10
N ASN A 68 -23.04 -18.49 -26.99
CA ASN A 68 -22.37 -17.37 -26.32
C ASN A 68 -21.30 -17.80 -25.30
N ARG A 69 -21.03 -19.12 -25.18
CA ARG A 69 -19.94 -19.65 -24.36
C ARG A 69 -18.60 -19.41 -25.06
N VAL A 70 -17.93 -18.34 -24.68
CA VAL A 70 -16.58 -18.05 -25.16
C VAL A 70 -15.57 -18.89 -24.38
N GLN A 71 -14.77 -19.70 -25.07
CA GLN A 71 -13.52 -20.24 -24.52
C GLN A 71 -12.45 -19.17 -24.59
N PHE A 72 -11.99 -18.70 -23.44
CA PHE A 72 -10.91 -17.72 -23.33
C PHE A 72 -9.57 -18.44 -23.26
N ASN A 73 -8.58 -17.92 -24.00
CA ASN A 73 -7.18 -18.29 -23.84
C ASN A 73 -6.49 -17.39 -22.80
N ASP A 74 -5.36 -17.82 -22.25
CA ASP A 74 -4.76 -17.23 -21.03
C ASP A 74 -4.44 -15.72 -21.14
N SER A 75 -4.19 -15.20 -22.35
CA SER A 75 -3.93 -13.78 -22.59
C SER A 75 -5.18 -12.90 -22.65
N GLU A 76 -6.35 -13.47 -22.94
CA GLU A 76 -7.63 -12.73 -22.98
C GLU A 76 -8.25 -12.56 -21.59
N LEU A 77 -7.90 -13.45 -20.66
CA LEU A 77 -8.31 -13.41 -19.24
C LEU A 77 -7.78 -12.19 -18.47
N ASP A 78 -6.67 -11.58 -18.92
CA ASP A 78 -6.07 -10.43 -18.25
C ASP A 78 -6.76 -9.10 -18.61
N ASN A 79 -7.62 -9.08 -19.64
CA ASN A 79 -8.29 -7.87 -20.14
C ASN A 79 -9.81 -7.84 -19.93
N LYS A 80 -10.43 -8.93 -19.44
CA LYS A 80 -11.88 -9.00 -19.20
C LYS A 80 -12.21 -9.75 -17.91
N ILE A 81 -13.19 -9.23 -17.17
CA ILE A 81 -13.67 -9.77 -15.90
C ILE A 81 -14.45 -11.07 -16.16
N VAL A 82 -13.92 -12.22 -15.71
CA VAL A 82 -14.61 -13.52 -15.76
C VAL A 82 -14.74 -14.10 -14.35
N VAL A 83 -15.96 -14.44 -13.94
CA VAL A 83 -16.23 -15.27 -12.74
C VAL A 83 -17.10 -16.45 -13.13
N GLY A 84 -16.54 -17.68 -13.05
CA GLY A 84 -17.24 -18.97 -13.28
C GLY A 84 -17.96 -19.49 -12.01
N GLY A 85 -18.87 -20.48 -12.07
CA GLY A 85 -19.10 -21.52 -13.08
C GLY A 85 -20.49 -22.22 -13.01
N PHE A 86 -20.55 -23.48 -13.48
CA PHE A 86 -21.49 -24.01 -14.50
C PHE A 86 -22.60 -25.00 -14.03
N ALA A 87 -23.50 -25.35 -14.98
CA ALA A 87 -24.78 -26.09 -15.03
C ALA A 87 -24.81 -27.59 -14.57
N LEU A 88 -25.91 -28.38 -14.42
CA LEU A 88 -27.40 -28.36 -14.50
C LEU A 88 -27.86 -29.64 -13.70
N PHE A 89 -29.00 -29.72 -13.01
CA PHE A 89 -30.23 -30.43 -13.45
C PHE A 89 -31.30 -30.32 -12.35
N ALA A 90 -32.55 -30.17 -12.80
CA ALA A 90 -33.83 -30.34 -12.10
C ALA A 90 -34.17 -29.40 -10.90
N SER A 91 -35.34 -28.78 -11.08
CA SER A 91 -36.15 -27.93 -10.18
C SER A 91 -35.46 -26.70 -9.55
N ALA A 92 -35.79 -25.54 -10.14
CA ALA A 92 -35.59 -24.17 -9.65
C ALA A 92 -34.19 -23.88 -9.05
N VAL A 93 -33.25 -23.51 -9.92
CA VAL A 93 -31.96 -22.94 -9.48
C VAL A 93 -32.16 -21.46 -9.19
N TYR A 94 -32.24 -21.10 -7.90
CA TYR A 94 -32.20 -19.70 -7.49
C TYR A 94 -30.75 -19.21 -7.55
N ILE A 95 -30.47 -18.37 -8.54
CA ILE A 95 -29.18 -17.70 -8.73
C ILE A 95 -29.25 -16.33 -8.05
N ARG A 96 -28.34 -16.06 -7.10
CA ARG A 96 -28.17 -14.72 -6.49
C ARG A 96 -26.86 -14.12 -6.93
N PHE A 97 -26.93 -12.84 -7.30
CA PHE A 97 -25.78 -12.03 -7.67
C PHE A 97 -25.35 -11.19 -6.48
N TYR A 98 -24.06 -11.26 -6.17
CA TYR A 98 -23.46 -10.47 -5.11
C TYR A 98 -22.45 -9.50 -5.72
N LYS A 99 -22.57 -8.22 -5.37
CA LYS A 99 -21.52 -7.22 -5.61
C LYS A 99 -20.55 -7.29 -4.44
N LEU A 100 -19.34 -7.76 -4.70
CA LEU A 100 -18.24 -7.64 -3.76
C LEU A 100 -17.42 -6.40 -4.11
N THR A 101 -17.22 -5.54 -3.13
CA THR A 101 -16.29 -4.41 -3.24
C THR A 101 -15.11 -4.73 -2.34
N VAL A 102 -13.93 -4.88 -2.94
CA VAL A 102 -12.67 -5.03 -2.20
C VAL A 102 -12.04 -3.66 -2.07
N THR A 103 -12.08 -3.11 -0.87
CA THR A 103 -11.25 -1.98 -0.50
C THR A 103 -9.95 -2.54 0.04
N ARG A 104 -8.85 -2.30 -0.69
CA ARG A 104 -7.53 -2.50 -0.08
C ARG A 104 -7.47 -1.58 1.14
N PRO A 105 -6.99 -2.04 2.30
CA PRO A 105 -6.48 -1.10 3.26
C PRO A 105 -5.42 -0.30 2.50
N SER A 106 -5.36 0.99 2.75
CA SER A 106 -4.19 1.76 2.35
C SER A 106 -2.94 0.92 2.67
N LYS A 107 -1.86 0.98 1.86
CA LYS A 107 -0.62 0.26 2.19
C LYS A 107 -0.16 0.51 3.64
N TYR A 108 -0.64 1.58 4.25
CA TYR A 108 -0.44 1.96 5.62
C TYR A 108 -1.46 1.34 6.58
N LEU A 109 -0.97 0.87 7.73
CA LEU A 109 -1.76 0.50 8.90
C LEU A 109 -2.14 1.70 9.79
N CYS A 110 -1.99 2.93 9.30
CA CYS A 110 -2.39 4.18 9.96
C CYS A 110 -3.36 5.01 9.09
N PRO A 111 -4.06 6.01 9.67
CA PRO A 111 -4.78 7.01 8.88
C PRO A 111 -3.81 7.78 7.98
N MET A 112 -4.11 7.91 6.69
CA MET A 112 -3.17 8.52 5.71
C MET A 112 -2.74 9.97 6.06
N SER A 113 -3.49 10.68 6.90
CA SER A 113 -3.12 12.01 7.39
C SER A 113 -2.09 12.01 8.53
N GLN A 114 -1.73 10.83 9.04
CA GLN A 114 -0.79 10.64 10.15
C GLN A 114 0.40 9.75 9.77
N CYS A 115 0.34 9.11 8.61
CA CYS A 115 1.37 8.22 8.10
C CYS A 115 2.57 8.97 7.54
N SER A 116 3.74 8.34 7.55
CA SER A 116 4.92 8.83 6.82
C SER A 116 4.83 8.45 5.33
N PRO A 117 5.14 9.35 4.38
CA PRO A 117 4.99 9.08 2.95
C PRO A 117 6.00 8.03 2.47
N LEU A 118 5.61 7.15 1.55
CA LEU A 118 6.51 6.12 1.03
C LEU A 118 7.52 6.67 0.03
N ILE A 119 8.74 6.11 0.07
CA ILE A 119 9.71 6.26 -1.01
C ILE A 119 9.37 5.20 -2.07
N LYS A 120 9.05 5.63 -3.30
CA LYS A 120 8.73 4.72 -4.41
C LYS A 120 9.97 4.15 -5.05
N ASN A 121 10.97 4.99 -5.28
CA ASN A 121 12.22 4.63 -5.95
C ASN A 121 13.39 5.40 -5.34
N MET A 122 14.56 4.77 -5.36
CA MET A 122 15.82 5.41 -5.01
C MET A 122 16.92 4.90 -5.95
N SER A 123 17.61 5.83 -6.59
CA SER A 123 18.79 5.61 -7.41
C SER A 123 19.85 6.66 -7.09
N TRP A 124 21.01 6.57 -7.72
CA TRP A 124 22.10 7.51 -7.45
C TRP A 124 21.69 8.95 -7.75
N GLY A 125 21.67 9.81 -6.73
CA GLY A 125 21.29 11.22 -6.86
C GLY A 125 19.79 11.45 -7.04
N SER A 126 18.93 10.46 -6.79
CA SER A 126 17.48 10.59 -7.00
C SER A 126 16.67 9.72 -6.03
N ILE A 127 15.71 10.35 -5.37
CA ILE A 127 14.76 9.74 -4.43
C ILE A 127 13.37 10.22 -4.82
N THR A 128 12.46 9.32 -5.17
CA THR A 128 11.08 9.64 -5.52
C THR A 128 10.14 9.25 -4.39
N VAL A 129 9.35 10.19 -3.88
CA VAL A 129 8.52 10.08 -2.68
C VAL A 129 7.06 10.42 -3.01
N GLU A 130 6.11 9.80 -2.31
CA GLU A 130 4.71 10.22 -2.35
C GLU A 130 4.51 11.65 -1.83
N THR A 131 3.59 12.38 -2.45
CA THR A 131 3.25 13.75 -2.01
C THR A 131 2.16 13.76 -0.97
N ILE A 132 1.98 14.91 -0.33
CA ILE A 132 0.88 15.18 0.60
C ILE A 132 -0.13 16.09 -0.11
N SER A 133 -1.42 15.79 0.03
CA SER A 133 -2.53 16.57 -0.52
C SER A 133 -2.82 17.79 0.37
N GLU A 134 -3.65 18.71 -0.11
CA GLU A 134 -4.03 19.93 0.63
C GLU A 134 -4.75 19.64 1.95
N ASP A 135 -5.47 18.53 2.04
CA ASP A 135 -6.13 18.03 3.26
C ASP A 135 -5.17 17.35 4.25
N GLY A 136 -3.87 17.33 3.94
CA GLY A 136 -2.85 16.72 4.77
C GLY A 136 -2.82 15.20 4.70
N ALA A 137 -3.44 14.55 3.70
CA ALA A 137 -3.35 13.12 3.49
C ALA A 137 -2.34 12.75 2.39
N ILE A 138 -1.67 11.60 2.53
CA ILE A 138 -0.77 11.07 1.50
C ILE A 138 -1.52 10.89 0.17
N ASN A 139 -0.92 11.40 -0.90
CA ASN A 139 -1.34 11.20 -2.29
C ASN A 139 -0.42 10.18 -2.98
N PRO A 140 -0.82 8.90 -3.07
CA PRO A 140 0.02 7.86 -3.68
C PRO A 140 0.16 8.01 -5.20
N ASN A 141 -0.70 8.81 -5.84
CA ASN A 141 -0.75 8.98 -7.30
C ASN A 141 0.14 10.13 -7.80
N LYS A 142 0.65 10.97 -6.89
CA LYS A 142 1.52 12.09 -7.23
C LYS A 142 2.82 11.97 -6.46
N LEU A 143 3.93 12.02 -7.20
CA LEU A 143 5.27 11.85 -6.67
C LEU A 143 6.09 13.12 -6.81
N ILE A 144 7.05 13.29 -5.89
CA ILE A 144 8.06 14.35 -5.92
C ILE A 144 9.45 13.70 -5.88
N THR A 145 10.42 14.32 -6.54
CA THR A 145 11.79 13.82 -6.63
C THR A 145 12.75 14.77 -5.94
N TYR A 146 13.64 14.21 -5.12
CA TYR A 146 14.73 14.91 -4.46
C TYR A 146 16.07 14.27 -4.79
N ARG A 147 17.16 15.02 -4.65
CA ARG A 147 18.50 14.43 -4.64
C ARG A 147 18.73 13.67 -3.33
N ASP A 148 18.60 14.39 -2.22
CA ASP A 148 18.58 13.85 -0.87
C ASP A 148 17.30 14.30 -0.19
N ALA A 149 16.78 13.51 0.75
CA ALA A 149 15.45 13.73 1.30
C ALA A 149 15.42 13.73 2.82
N LYS A 150 14.67 14.69 3.38
CA LYS A 150 14.14 14.64 4.74
C LYS A 150 12.72 14.13 4.67
N LEU A 151 12.38 13.16 5.52
CA LEU A 151 11.07 12.51 5.56
C LEU A 151 10.58 12.48 7.00
N TRP A 152 9.28 12.65 7.21
CA TRP A 152 8.65 12.61 8.53
C TRP A 152 7.15 12.26 8.41
N PRO A 153 6.45 12.00 9.52
CA PRO A 153 5.02 11.76 9.49
C PRO A 153 4.29 12.91 8.81
N ASN A 154 3.57 12.62 7.74
CA ASN A 154 2.84 13.59 6.93
C ASN A 154 3.72 14.63 6.19
N GLY A 155 4.93 14.28 5.78
CA GLY A 155 5.69 15.18 4.93
C GLY A 155 7.06 14.70 4.49
N SER A 156 7.59 15.44 3.52
CA SER A 156 8.95 15.30 3.05
C SER A 156 9.42 16.60 2.43
N ARG A 157 10.74 16.78 2.37
CA ARG A 157 11.36 17.85 1.56
C ARG A 157 12.78 17.46 1.13
N ALA A 158 13.37 18.28 0.27
CA ALA A 158 14.78 18.17 -0.08
C ALA A 158 15.67 18.38 1.16
N TRP A 159 16.69 17.53 1.31
CA TRP A 159 17.76 17.73 2.28
C TRP A 159 18.92 18.47 1.62
N ASP A 160 18.97 19.78 1.83
CA ASP A 160 20.11 20.60 1.39
C ASP A 160 21.12 20.73 2.53
N TRP A 161 22.31 20.18 2.31
CA TRP A 161 23.40 20.17 3.29
C TRP A 161 23.94 21.58 3.61
N ASN A 162 23.75 22.55 2.71
CA ASN A 162 24.18 23.93 2.92
C ASN A 162 23.38 24.64 4.02
N GLU A 163 22.18 24.15 4.34
CA GLU A 163 21.33 24.75 5.39
C GLU A 163 21.91 24.55 6.80
N SER A 164 22.62 23.44 7.02
CA SER A 164 23.09 23.01 8.34
C SER A 164 24.60 22.88 8.43
N GLY A 165 25.31 22.86 7.30
CA GLY A 165 26.73 22.53 7.24
C GLY A 165 27.02 21.02 7.30
N THR A 166 26.02 20.18 7.00
CA THR A 166 26.24 18.73 6.85
C THR A 166 27.27 18.46 5.76
N GLY A 167 28.10 17.44 5.96
CA GLY A 167 29.08 17.00 4.97
C GLY A 167 29.69 15.68 5.38
N HIS A 168 30.43 15.02 4.48
CA HIS A 168 31.01 13.70 4.74
C HIS A 168 31.84 13.65 6.04
N PHE A 169 32.67 14.67 6.28
CA PHE A 169 33.56 14.74 7.43
C PHE A 169 32.89 15.32 8.68
N ALA A 170 32.15 16.42 8.52
CA ALA A 170 31.40 17.05 9.62
C ALA A 170 30.30 16.12 10.15
N GLY A 171 29.79 15.25 9.27
CA GLY A 171 28.65 14.38 9.52
C GLY A 171 27.32 15.11 9.47
N ILE A 172 26.27 14.38 9.78
CA ILE A 172 24.92 14.93 9.96
C ILE A 172 24.91 15.90 11.13
N GLN A 173 24.30 17.06 10.94
CA GLN A 173 24.24 18.13 11.94
C GLN A 173 22.96 18.08 12.79
N LYS A 174 23.05 18.65 13.99
CA LYS A 174 21.96 18.72 14.97
C LYS A 174 20.69 19.34 14.37
N GLN A 175 20.84 20.42 13.62
CA GLN A 175 19.73 21.14 12.98
C GLN A 175 18.90 20.26 12.04
N ASP A 176 19.54 19.33 11.31
CA ASP A 176 18.83 18.41 10.42
C ASP A 176 17.90 17.47 11.19
N VAL A 177 18.31 17.08 12.39
CA VAL A 177 17.54 16.18 13.26
C VAL A 177 16.54 16.93 14.12
N ASP A 178 16.84 18.16 14.56
CA ASP A 178 15.90 19.01 15.30
C ASP A 178 14.61 19.24 14.51
N GLU A 179 14.74 19.44 13.20
CA GLU A 179 13.58 19.52 12.31
C GLU A 179 12.75 18.23 12.34
N LEU A 180 13.39 17.06 12.22
CA LEU A 180 12.68 15.77 12.29
C LEU A 180 12.00 15.58 13.65
N LEU A 181 12.67 15.93 14.74
CA LEU A 181 12.14 15.84 16.11
C LEU A 181 10.89 16.70 16.32
N SER A 182 10.78 17.84 15.63
CA SER A 182 9.60 18.72 15.70
C SER A 182 8.31 18.02 15.24
N TYR A 183 8.42 17.02 14.36
CA TYR A 183 7.32 16.20 13.88
C TYR A 183 7.00 15.00 14.78
N LYS A 184 7.66 14.88 15.94
CA LYS A 184 7.41 13.83 16.96
C LYS A 184 7.40 12.41 16.36
N PRO A 185 8.49 11.98 15.70
CA PRO A 185 8.63 10.60 15.26
C PRO A 185 8.84 9.67 16.45
N ASN A 186 8.52 8.40 16.30
CA ASN A 186 8.95 7.35 17.24
C ASN A 186 10.16 6.55 16.72
N ILE A 187 10.51 6.71 15.45
CA ILE A 187 11.67 6.11 14.81
C ILE A 187 12.39 7.16 13.96
N ILE A 188 13.71 7.30 14.11
CA ILE A 188 14.55 8.13 13.24
C ILE A 188 15.56 7.24 12.53
N ILE A 189 15.60 7.30 11.20
CA ILE A 189 16.55 6.58 10.36
C ILE A 189 17.55 7.57 9.74
N LEU A 190 18.83 7.37 10.04
CA LEU A 190 19.92 8.18 9.50
C LEU A 190 20.71 7.34 8.50
N SER A 191 20.63 7.69 7.22
CA SER A 191 21.43 7.01 6.19
C SER A 191 22.83 7.59 6.10
N LYS A 192 23.81 6.74 5.81
CA LYS A 192 25.22 7.12 5.63
C LYS A 192 25.63 7.32 4.16
N GLY A 193 24.69 7.28 3.24
CA GLY A 193 24.99 7.12 1.82
C GLY A 193 25.10 5.65 1.39
N VAL A 194 25.10 5.43 0.08
CA VAL A 194 25.25 4.13 -0.58
C VAL A 194 26.61 3.51 -0.26
N LEU A 195 27.65 4.34 -0.15
CA LEU A 195 29.02 3.92 0.18
C LEU A 195 29.41 4.21 1.63
N SER A 196 28.44 4.59 2.46
CA SER A 196 28.61 4.84 3.90
C SER A 196 29.65 5.92 4.25
N GLN A 197 29.87 6.90 3.37
CA GLN A 197 30.87 7.95 3.57
C GLN A 197 30.36 9.08 4.46
N LEU A 198 29.05 9.28 4.56
CA LEU A 198 28.48 10.27 5.45
C LEU A 198 28.56 9.79 6.91
N LYS A 199 29.20 10.60 7.76
CA LYS A 199 29.32 10.30 9.19
C LYS A 199 28.05 10.63 9.96
N VAL A 200 27.80 9.84 10.99
CA VAL A 200 26.78 10.11 12.01
C VAL A 200 27.52 10.25 13.34
N PRO A 201 27.74 11.49 13.82
CA PRO A 201 28.47 11.72 15.07
C PRO A 201 27.74 11.10 16.27
N GLN A 202 28.48 10.56 17.23
CA GLN A 202 27.87 10.02 18.46
C GLN A 202 27.11 11.09 19.25
N SER A 203 27.62 12.33 19.26
CA SER A 203 26.94 13.47 19.88
C SER A 203 25.54 13.73 19.31
N LEU A 204 25.30 13.40 18.04
CA LEU A 204 23.97 13.51 17.43
C LEU A 204 23.02 12.43 17.96
N ILE A 205 23.52 11.21 18.14
CA ILE A 205 22.76 10.10 18.74
C ILE A 205 22.39 10.43 20.18
N ASP A 206 23.35 10.96 20.94
CA ASP A 206 23.15 11.37 22.32
C ASP A 206 22.12 12.51 22.40
N HIS A 207 22.18 13.47 21.48
CA HIS A 207 21.19 14.56 21.37
C HIS A 207 19.76 14.04 21.11
N ILE A 208 19.58 13.07 20.22
CA ILE A 208 18.27 12.44 19.99
C ILE A 208 17.77 11.74 21.27
N ASN A 209 18.63 10.94 21.90
CA ASN A 209 18.29 10.20 23.12
C ASN A 209 17.95 11.13 24.29
N GLN A 210 18.65 12.26 24.41
CA GLN A 210 18.35 13.29 25.42
C GLN A 210 17.03 14.02 25.13
N SER A 211 16.70 14.20 23.85
CA SER A 211 15.45 14.86 23.43
C SER A 211 14.22 13.98 23.69
N ASP A 212 14.27 12.71 23.31
CA ASP A 212 13.27 11.70 23.71
C ASP A 212 13.90 10.29 23.70
N PRO A 213 14.11 9.67 24.86
CA PRO A 213 14.78 8.36 24.96
C PRO A 213 13.93 7.20 24.41
N ARG A 214 12.67 7.44 24.07
CA ARG A 214 11.79 6.41 23.47
C ARG A 214 11.94 6.32 21.96
N ILE A 215 12.62 7.29 21.33
CA ILE A 215 12.85 7.27 19.88
C ILE A 215 13.83 6.17 19.54
N LYS A 216 13.42 5.26 18.67
CA LYS A 216 14.31 4.25 18.11
C LYS A 216 15.18 4.90 17.04
N ILE A 217 16.50 4.87 17.22
CA ILE A 217 17.47 5.39 16.27
C ILE A 217 18.04 4.25 15.43
N ILE A 218 18.06 4.40 14.12
CA ILE A 218 18.62 3.41 13.19
C ILE A 218 19.63 4.12 12.28
N VAL A 219 20.87 3.63 12.25
CA VAL A 219 21.92 4.16 11.38
C VAL A 219 22.34 3.07 10.40
N GLU A 220 22.13 3.30 9.10
CA GLU A 220 22.35 2.27 8.08
C GLU A 220 22.81 2.84 6.72
N THR A 221 23.19 1.96 5.80
CA THR A 221 23.42 2.34 4.40
C THR A 221 22.11 2.79 3.74
N SER A 222 22.19 3.64 2.71
CA SER A 222 20.96 4.19 2.09
C SER A 222 20.01 3.11 1.58
N LYS A 223 20.54 2.03 0.99
CA LYS A 223 19.72 0.90 0.49
C LYS A 223 18.91 0.24 1.61
N LYS A 224 19.54 0.02 2.77
CA LYS A 224 18.85 -0.55 3.94
C LYS A 224 17.91 0.45 4.59
N ALA A 225 18.33 1.71 4.72
CA ALA A 225 17.52 2.80 5.27
C ALA A 225 16.22 2.98 4.46
N PHE A 226 16.30 2.96 3.12
CA PHE A 226 15.14 2.96 2.24
C PHE A 226 14.15 1.81 2.54
N LYS A 227 14.67 0.59 2.68
CA LYS A 227 13.86 -0.59 2.95
C LYS A 227 13.18 -0.50 4.32
N LEU A 228 13.96 -0.22 5.37
CA LEU A 228 13.46 -0.11 6.75
C LEU A 228 12.46 1.04 6.90
N TYR A 229 12.73 2.18 6.26
CA TYR A 229 11.82 3.32 6.27
C TYR A 229 10.44 2.94 5.73
N ASN A 230 10.39 2.31 4.55
CA ASN A 230 9.12 1.89 3.95
C ASN A 230 8.42 0.80 4.76
N GLU A 231 9.16 -0.13 5.37
CA GLU A 231 8.61 -1.15 6.26
C GLU A 231 7.91 -0.52 7.47
N TYR A 232 8.56 0.42 8.15
CA TYR A 232 7.98 1.12 9.29
C TYR A 232 6.81 2.03 8.89
N ALA A 233 6.93 2.74 7.77
CA ALA A 233 5.84 3.56 7.25
C ALA A 233 4.59 2.71 6.96
N ILE A 234 4.75 1.56 6.29
CA ILE A 234 3.66 0.59 6.04
C ILE A 234 3.02 0.10 7.33
N GLN A 235 3.84 -0.19 8.35
CA GLN A 235 3.37 -0.60 9.68
C GLN A 235 2.63 0.50 10.45
N GLY A 236 2.61 1.71 9.92
CA GLY A 236 1.98 2.87 10.52
C GLY A 236 2.78 3.52 11.65
N GLU A 237 4.07 3.17 11.75
CA GLU A 237 4.98 3.83 12.67
C GLU A 237 5.22 5.27 12.22
N ARG A 238 5.42 6.16 13.19
CA ARG A 238 5.77 7.56 12.96
C ARG A 238 7.26 7.66 12.64
N VAL A 239 7.65 7.15 11.49
CA VAL A 239 9.05 7.11 11.05
C VAL A 239 9.46 8.42 10.39
N ALA A 240 10.63 8.93 10.77
CA ALA A 240 11.33 10.02 10.10
C ALA A 240 12.69 9.54 9.59
N ALA A 241 13.21 10.18 8.55
CA ALA A 241 14.50 9.79 7.97
C ALA A 241 15.26 10.94 7.30
N LEU A 242 16.59 10.81 7.32
CA LEU A 242 17.52 11.54 6.46
C LEU A 242 18.13 10.56 5.46
N ILE A 243 17.76 10.69 4.19
CA ILE A 243 18.20 9.80 3.11
C ILE A 243 19.16 10.53 2.18
N HIS A 244 20.43 10.12 2.20
CA HIS A 244 21.46 10.54 1.25
C HIS A 244 21.56 9.51 0.11
N SER A 245 21.37 9.91 -1.14
CA SER A 245 21.27 8.96 -2.27
C SER A 245 22.62 8.65 -2.95
N THR A 246 23.71 9.32 -2.54
CA THR A 246 25.05 9.11 -3.12
C THR A 246 26.05 8.50 -2.13
N CYS A 247 27.27 9.02 -1.96
CA CYS A 247 28.33 8.38 -1.18
C CYS A 247 28.19 8.51 0.34
#